data_AF-A0A150WTH9-F1
#
_entry.id   AF-A0A150WTH9-F1
#
_cell.length_a   1.000
_cell.length_b   1.000
_cell.length_c   1.000
_cell.angle_alpha   90.00
_cell.angle_beta   90.00
_cell.angle_gamma   90.00
#
_symmetry.space_group_name_H-M   'P 1'
#
loop_
_entity.id
_entity.type
_entity.pdbx_description
1 polymer ?
#
loop_
_entity_poly.entity_id
_entity_poly.type
_entity_poly.pdbx_seq_one_letter_code
_entity_poly.pdbx_strand_id
1 'polypeptide(L)'
;MRGFLKGVFLVTTLLLTFPAFGNELELIFYRAPSPLNWSTPGSLVRSTFKNLKFKVGNHPYPHGISHVNVRLQCGKNSSVYRGMTSKKSNFSYAWDFLIEGKALDTFLINVKGRFYTEQEIRSWLPILKSKGYVRTLKVLLNDSQCARAERYLSMYEDLGLQHIYGGLRSLPLQGEGAGCAAFAVSFLQILDLFPVEIDEYWKRRLYVPLEILSTQERKARIGAIGYMRGIDRSWALPSEKHIVLDFWDPEKMFQWQAHMLSRKRQLPAYMSWEKDPGNIFERLVWDARNYLTPTTYFFQYRRGVLEKTVNYHIKNRERLLTREEVLDRSSQECRNFSVCR
;
A
#
# COMPACT_ATOMS: atom_id res chain seq x y z
N MET A 1 48.97 -35.21 -56.84
CA MET A 1 48.21 -35.41 -55.59
C MET A 1 48.55 -34.26 -54.64
N ARG A 2 47.68 -33.25 -54.52
CA ARG A 2 47.80 -32.14 -53.55
C ARG A 2 46.49 -32.06 -52.79
N GLY A 3 46.48 -32.55 -51.56
CA GLY A 3 45.34 -32.49 -50.65
C GLY A 3 45.34 -31.15 -49.90
N PHE A 4 44.28 -30.36 -50.11
CA PHE A 4 44.02 -29.13 -49.38
C PHE A 4 43.09 -29.45 -48.20
N LEU A 5 43.61 -29.43 -46.98
CA LEU A 5 42.80 -29.43 -45.75
C LEU A 5 42.13 -28.05 -45.62
N LYS A 6 40.80 -28.00 -45.77
CA LYS A 6 39.99 -26.83 -45.38
C LYS A 6 39.47 -27.06 -43.96
N GLY A 7 40.18 -26.52 -42.98
CA GLY A 7 39.68 -26.40 -41.61
C GLY A 7 38.73 -25.21 -41.52
N VAL A 8 37.43 -25.47 -41.37
CA VAL A 8 36.43 -24.45 -41.06
C VAL A 8 36.42 -24.26 -39.55
N PHE A 9 36.97 -23.16 -39.06
CA PHE A 9 36.83 -22.72 -37.68
C PHE A 9 35.43 -22.14 -37.48
N LEU A 10 34.53 -22.90 -36.86
CA LEU A 10 33.24 -22.43 -36.40
C LEU A 10 33.48 -21.61 -35.12
N VAL A 11 33.53 -20.28 -35.24
CA VAL A 11 33.57 -19.38 -34.08
C VAL A 11 32.16 -19.29 -33.51
N THR A 12 31.86 -20.15 -32.54
CA THR A 12 30.62 -20.11 -31.77
C THR A 12 30.71 -18.93 -30.80
N THR A 13 30.21 -17.76 -31.19
CA THR A 13 30.11 -16.60 -30.32
C THR A 13 29.08 -16.91 -29.22
N LEU A 14 29.57 -17.43 -28.10
CA LEU A 14 28.79 -17.58 -26.87
C LEU A 14 28.45 -16.16 -26.38
N LEU A 15 27.28 -15.64 -26.76
CA LEU A 15 26.71 -14.44 -26.16
C LEU A 15 26.40 -14.77 -24.70
N LEU A 16 27.37 -14.52 -23.83
CA LEU A 16 27.16 -14.48 -22.39
C LEU A 16 26.14 -13.37 -22.12
N THR A 17 24.87 -13.75 -21.99
CA THR A 17 23.82 -12.88 -21.48
C THR A 17 24.13 -12.59 -20.03
N PHE A 18 24.92 -11.55 -19.77
CA PHE A 18 25.00 -11.00 -18.43
C PHE A 18 23.58 -10.59 -18.02
N PRO A 19 23.08 -11.02 -16.85
CA PRO A 19 21.81 -10.53 -16.36
C PRO A 19 21.93 -9.01 -16.27
N ALA A 20 21.20 -8.30 -17.12
CA ALA A 20 21.11 -6.86 -17.06
C ALA A 20 20.39 -6.52 -15.75
N PHE A 21 21.17 -6.15 -14.73
CA PHE A 21 20.64 -5.67 -13.46
C PHE A 21 19.99 -4.30 -13.71
N GLY A 22 18.67 -4.31 -13.88
CA GLY A 22 17.89 -3.10 -14.13
C GLY A 22 17.45 -2.41 -12.85
N ASN A 23 17.27 -1.09 -12.91
CA ASN A 23 16.58 -0.35 -11.87
C ASN A 23 15.09 -0.65 -11.94
N GLU A 24 14.51 -1.11 -10.84
CA GLU A 24 13.11 -1.49 -10.79
C GLU A 24 12.48 -1.18 -9.43
N LEU A 25 11.26 -0.65 -9.48
CA LEU A 25 10.34 -0.57 -8.35
C LEU A 25 9.23 -1.59 -8.59
N GLU A 26 8.99 -2.44 -7.61
CA GLU A 26 7.96 -3.48 -7.69
C GLU A 26 6.94 -3.27 -6.57
N LEU A 27 5.68 -3.08 -6.94
CA LEU A 27 4.56 -3.07 -6.01
C LEU A 27 3.94 -4.47 -5.98
N ILE A 28 3.88 -5.05 -4.78
CA ILE A 28 3.43 -6.43 -4.55
C ILE A 28 2.07 -6.36 -3.85
N PHE A 29 1.01 -6.69 -4.58
CA PHE A 29 -0.37 -6.65 -4.10
C PHE A 29 -0.76 -8.01 -3.52
N TYR A 30 -1.16 -8.02 -2.25
CA TYR A 30 -1.69 -9.19 -1.57
C TYR A 30 -3.19 -9.03 -1.42
N ARG A 31 -3.97 -10.00 -1.90
CA ARG A 31 -5.42 -10.03 -1.62
C ARG A 31 -5.72 -10.74 -0.31
N ALA A 32 -6.79 -10.36 0.36
CA ALA A 32 -7.34 -11.13 1.46
C ALA A 32 -7.76 -12.54 0.99
N PRO A 33 -7.77 -13.54 1.90
CA PRO A 33 -8.19 -14.90 1.57
C PRO A 33 -9.60 -14.96 0.98
N SER A 34 -10.57 -14.38 1.70
CA SER A 34 -11.89 -14.02 1.17
C SER A 34 -11.93 -12.51 0.92
N PRO A 35 -12.53 -12.05 -0.20
CA PRO A 35 -12.71 -10.62 -0.46
C PRO A 35 -13.39 -9.88 0.70
N LEU A 36 -12.93 -8.66 0.98
CA LEU A 36 -13.55 -7.79 1.98
C LEU A 36 -14.89 -7.26 1.45
N ASN A 37 -15.94 -7.36 2.28
CA ASN A 37 -17.26 -6.92 1.89
C ASN A 37 -17.51 -5.48 2.37
N TRP A 38 -17.29 -4.52 1.47
CA TRP A 38 -17.48 -3.09 1.73
C TRP A 38 -18.92 -2.59 1.54
N SER A 39 -19.94 -3.45 1.44
CA SER A 39 -21.34 -3.01 1.23
C SER A 39 -21.92 -2.26 2.43
N THR A 40 -21.59 -2.70 3.64
CA THR A 40 -21.98 -2.08 4.91
C THR A 40 -20.81 -2.13 5.91
N PRO A 41 -20.78 -1.24 6.92
CA PRO A 41 -19.89 -1.34 8.06
C PRO A 41 -19.84 -2.75 8.68
N GLY A 42 -20.99 -3.36 8.96
CA GLY A 42 -21.03 -4.68 9.57
C GLY A 42 -20.57 -5.80 8.66
N SER A 43 -20.85 -5.71 7.36
CA SER A 43 -20.34 -6.68 6.38
C SER A 43 -18.82 -6.61 6.27
N LEU A 44 -18.24 -5.42 6.37
CA LEU A 44 -16.79 -5.22 6.39
C LEU A 44 -16.16 -5.82 7.65
N VAL A 45 -16.77 -5.57 8.81
CA VAL A 45 -16.36 -6.19 10.07
C VAL A 45 -16.40 -7.72 9.95
N ARG A 46 -17.54 -8.30 9.57
CA ARG A 46 -17.71 -9.76 9.47
C ARG A 46 -16.74 -10.40 8.49
N SER A 47 -16.56 -9.80 7.31
CA SER A 47 -15.62 -10.30 6.29
C SER A 47 -14.16 -10.20 6.74
N THR A 48 -13.77 -9.12 7.42
CA THR A 48 -12.46 -8.98 8.06
C THR A 48 -12.24 -10.11 9.08
N PHE A 49 -13.21 -10.35 9.97
CA PHE A 49 -13.12 -11.39 10.99
C PHE A 49 -12.99 -12.80 10.43
N LYS A 50 -13.71 -13.09 9.33
CA LYS A 50 -13.60 -14.35 8.60
C LYS A 50 -12.15 -14.64 8.16
N ASN A 51 -11.40 -13.60 7.79
CA ASN A 51 -10.03 -13.74 7.31
C ASN A 51 -8.98 -13.85 8.44
N LEU A 52 -9.26 -13.39 9.67
CA LEU A 52 -8.29 -13.40 10.78
C LEU A 52 -7.80 -14.80 11.17
N LYS A 53 -8.64 -15.82 10.97
CA LYS A 53 -8.31 -17.22 11.29
C LYS A 53 -7.80 -18.02 10.09
N PHE A 54 -7.65 -17.38 8.93
CA PHE A 54 -7.24 -18.07 7.72
C PHE A 54 -5.78 -18.53 7.83
N LYS A 55 -5.51 -19.73 7.31
CA LYS A 55 -4.18 -20.33 7.25
C LYS A 55 -3.83 -20.67 5.81
N VAL A 56 -2.56 -20.54 5.47
CA VAL A 56 -2.00 -21.08 4.22
C VAL A 56 -1.00 -22.17 4.61
N GLY A 57 -1.36 -23.41 4.31
CA GLY A 57 -0.68 -24.57 4.90
C GLY A 57 -0.86 -24.57 6.43
N ASN A 58 0.23 -24.78 7.16
CA ASN A 58 0.21 -24.86 8.62
C ASN A 58 0.37 -23.51 9.34
N HIS A 59 0.41 -22.41 8.59
CA HIS A 59 0.76 -21.12 9.14
C HIS A 59 -0.37 -20.08 8.98
N PRO A 60 -0.53 -19.16 9.95
CA PRO A 60 -1.46 -18.05 9.83
C PRO A 60 -1.15 -17.18 8.62
N TYR A 61 -2.18 -16.80 7.87
CA TYR A 61 -2.02 -15.90 6.74
C TYR A 61 -1.67 -14.48 7.22
N PRO A 62 -0.58 -13.85 6.74
CA PRO A 62 -0.08 -12.60 7.31
C PRO A 62 -0.90 -11.35 6.92
N HIS A 63 -1.80 -11.45 5.93
CA HIS A 63 -2.44 -10.28 5.30
C HIS A 63 -3.98 -10.36 5.31
N GLY A 64 -4.60 -10.62 6.47
CA GLY A 64 -6.05 -10.85 6.59
C GLY A 64 -6.98 -9.78 6.00
N ILE A 65 -6.48 -8.57 5.74
CA ILE A 65 -7.23 -7.44 5.15
C ILE A 65 -6.61 -6.93 3.84
N SER A 66 -5.93 -7.80 3.09
CA SER A 66 -5.11 -7.42 1.93
C SER A 66 -3.89 -6.56 2.35
N HIS A 67 -2.90 -6.41 1.48
CA HIS A 67 -1.68 -5.66 1.78
C HIS A 67 -0.95 -5.20 0.53
N VAL A 68 -0.03 -4.23 0.69
CA VAL A 68 0.93 -3.87 -0.37
C VAL A 68 2.31 -3.74 0.22
N ASN A 69 3.27 -4.44 -0.39
CA ASN A 69 4.70 -4.24 -0.15
C ASN A 69 5.34 -3.59 -1.37
N VAL A 70 6.50 -3.00 -1.18
CA VAL A 70 7.40 -2.54 -2.24
C VAL A 70 8.71 -3.32 -2.20
N ARG A 71 9.28 -3.53 -3.37
CA ARG A 71 10.67 -3.92 -3.54
C ARG A 71 11.35 -2.92 -4.46
N LEU A 72 12.44 -2.34 -4.00
CA LEU A 72 13.26 -1.40 -4.77
C LEU A 72 14.61 -2.06 -5.08
N GLN A 73 15.04 -1.98 -6.33
CA GLN A 73 16.32 -2.50 -6.81
C GLN A 73 16.97 -1.41 -7.66
N CYS A 74 18.15 -0.94 -7.25
CA CYS A 74 18.93 0.05 -7.99
C CYS A 74 20.30 -0.52 -8.37
N GLY A 75 20.55 -0.64 -9.67
CA GLY A 75 21.77 -1.19 -10.24
C GLY A 75 22.09 -2.58 -9.67
N LYS A 76 23.32 -2.74 -9.18
CA LYS A 76 23.83 -4.01 -8.61
C LYS A 76 23.60 -4.14 -7.10
N ASN A 77 22.96 -3.17 -6.45
CA ASN A 77 22.73 -3.22 -5.00
C ASN A 77 21.78 -4.37 -4.64
N SER A 78 21.74 -4.79 -3.37
CA SER A 78 20.71 -5.74 -2.94
C SER A 78 19.33 -5.08 -3.01
N SER A 79 18.33 -5.82 -3.50
CA SER A 79 16.96 -5.34 -3.50
C SER A 79 16.47 -5.10 -2.08
N VAL A 80 15.86 -3.95 -1.82
CA VAL A 80 15.29 -3.59 -0.52
C VAL A 80 13.78 -3.86 -0.54
N TYR A 81 13.32 -4.72 0.37
CA TYR A 81 11.89 -4.97 0.58
C TYR A 81 11.38 -4.14 1.76
N ARG A 82 10.23 -3.47 1.57
CA ARG A 82 9.56 -2.68 2.61
C ARG A 82 8.05 -2.79 2.50
N GLY A 83 7.37 -2.60 3.62
CA GLY A 83 5.92 -2.55 3.71
C GLY A 83 5.50 -2.08 5.08
N MET A 84 4.59 -1.12 5.15
CA MET A 84 4.14 -0.56 6.41
C MET A 84 3.19 -1.52 7.10
N THR A 85 3.47 -1.84 8.37
CA THR A 85 2.59 -2.67 9.21
C THR A 85 2.57 -2.15 10.64
N SER A 86 1.63 -2.62 11.44
CA SER A 86 1.58 -2.28 12.86
C SER A 86 2.55 -3.12 13.68
N LYS A 87 3.07 -2.55 14.77
CA LYS A 87 3.76 -3.30 15.83
C LYS A 87 2.79 -4.03 16.77
N LYS A 88 1.51 -3.65 16.79
CA LYS A 88 0.50 -4.36 17.60
C LYS A 88 0.29 -5.76 17.04
N SER A 89 0.16 -6.75 17.92
CA SER A 89 -0.24 -8.10 17.52
C SER A 89 -1.67 -8.10 16.99
N ASN A 90 -2.00 -9.07 16.13
CA ASN A 90 -3.37 -9.27 15.65
C ASN A 90 -4.38 -9.45 16.80
N PHE A 91 -3.94 -10.00 17.95
CA PHE A 91 -4.75 -10.15 19.16
C PHE A 91 -5.06 -8.82 19.85
N SER A 92 -4.08 -7.91 19.96
CA SER A 92 -4.31 -6.57 20.50
C SER A 92 -5.25 -5.75 19.61
N TYR A 93 -5.16 -5.88 18.29
CA TYR A 93 -6.12 -5.27 17.37
C TYR A 93 -7.52 -5.87 17.51
N ALA A 94 -7.62 -7.19 17.58
CA ALA A 94 -8.90 -7.85 17.81
C ALA A 94 -9.51 -7.42 19.15
N TRP A 95 -8.69 -7.19 20.19
CA TRP A 95 -9.16 -6.70 21.48
C TRP A 95 -9.69 -5.26 21.42
N ASP A 96 -8.91 -4.33 20.85
CA ASP A 96 -9.32 -2.93 20.65
C ASP A 96 -10.61 -2.84 19.79
N PHE A 97 -10.70 -3.71 18.79
CA PHE A 97 -11.84 -3.80 17.89
C PHE A 97 -13.07 -4.43 18.58
N LEU A 98 -12.91 -5.53 19.32
CA LEU A 98 -14.00 -6.32 19.92
C LEU A 98 -14.54 -5.73 21.23
N ILE A 99 -13.67 -5.22 22.09
CA ILE A 99 -14.00 -4.88 23.47
C ILE A 99 -14.16 -3.37 23.67
N GLU A 100 -13.28 -2.56 23.07
CA GLU A 100 -13.34 -1.10 23.26
C GLU A 100 -14.36 -0.42 22.34
N GLY A 101 -14.98 -1.15 21.41
CA GLY A 101 -15.96 -0.61 20.48
C GLY A 101 -15.36 0.28 19.39
N LYS A 102 -14.02 0.32 19.26
CA LYS A 102 -13.28 1.15 18.30
C LYS A 102 -13.23 0.55 16.90
N ALA A 103 -14.26 -0.20 16.51
CA ALA A 103 -14.22 -1.09 15.35
C ALA A 103 -13.75 -0.35 14.09
N LEU A 104 -14.37 0.78 13.76
CA LEU A 104 -14.06 1.55 12.56
C LEU A 104 -13.23 2.81 12.86
N ASP A 105 -13.06 3.17 14.13
CA ASP A 105 -12.13 4.23 14.54
C ASP A 105 -10.69 3.90 14.18
N THR A 106 -10.36 2.60 14.09
CA THR A 106 -9.07 2.11 13.58
C THR A 106 -8.76 2.59 12.16
N PHE A 107 -9.75 3.03 11.38
CA PHE A 107 -9.51 3.68 10.08
C PHE A 107 -8.95 5.08 10.20
N LEU A 108 -9.11 5.74 11.34
CA LEU A 108 -8.80 7.15 11.52
C LEU A 108 -7.56 7.38 12.37
N ILE A 109 -7.27 6.46 13.28
CA ILE A 109 -6.16 6.61 14.22
C ILE A 109 -4.86 6.05 13.63
N ASN A 110 -3.77 6.68 14.04
CA ASN A 110 -2.45 6.14 13.79
C ASN A 110 -2.11 5.14 14.89
N VAL A 111 -1.32 4.13 14.58
CA VAL A 111 -0.76 3.25 15.60
C VAL A 111 0.74 3.17 15.48
N LYS A 112 1.37 2.54 16.47
CA LYS A 112 2.79 2.26 16.42
C LYS A 112 3.10 1.36 15.23
N GLY A 113 3.82 1.89 14.25
CA GLY A 113 4.20 1.20 13.02
C GLY A 113 5.58 0.57 13.06
N ARG A 114 5.85 -0.24 12.04
CA ARG A 114 7.18 -0.67 11.60
C ARG A 114 7.12 -1.04 10.12
N PHE A 115 8.29 -1.29 9.55
CA PHE A 115 8.36 -2.08 8.34
C PHE A 115 8.28 -3.58 8.63
N TYR A 116 7.70 -4.32 7.67
CA TYR A 116 8.06 -5.72 7.50
C TYR A 116 9.55 -5.83 7.21
N THR A 117 10.19 -6.81 7.84
CA THR A 117 11.55 -7.21 7.51
C THR A 117 11.58 -7.91 6.16
N GLU A 118 12.74 -7.89 5.50
CA GLU A 118 12.93 -8.60 4.24
C GLU A 118 12.69 -10.12 4.40
N GLN A 119 13.11 -10.70 5.53
CA GLN A 119 12.89 -12.11 5.85
C GLN A 119 11.39 -12.45 5.99
N GLU A 120 10.61 -11.59 6.65
CA GLU A 120 9.15 -11.77 6.75
C GLU A 120 8.52 -11.79 5.36
N ILE A 121 8.90 -10.85 4.48
CA ILE A 121 8.31 -10.78 3.14
C ILE A 121 8.74 -11.99 2.30
N ARG A 122 10.04 -12.30 2.27
CA ARG A 122 10.59 -13.38 1.45
C ARG A 122 10.16 -14.78 1.90
N SER A 123 9.88 -15.00 3.18
CA SER A 123 9.37 -16.29 3.66
C SER A 123 7.95 -16.57 3.17
N TRP A 124 7.08 -15.54 3.13
CA TRP A 124 5.70 -15.68 2.68
C TRP A 124 5.54 -15.62 1.17
N LEU A 125 6.31 -14.77 0.49
CA LEU A 125 6.07 -14.42 -0.91
C LEU A 125 5.96 -15.63 -1.86
N PRO A 126 6.87 -16.64 -1.84
CA PRO A 126 6.76 -17.81 -2.73
C PRO A 126 5.48 -18.63 -2.49
N ILE A 127 5.13 -18.84 -1.21
CA ILE A 127 3.92 -19.57 -0.82
C ILE A 127 2.69 -18.82 -1.32
N LEU A 128 2.64 -17.50 -1.13
CA LEU A 128 1.47 -16.70 -1.51
C LEU A 128 1.35 -16.53 -3.03
N LYS A 129 2.47 -16.43 -3.75
CA LYS A 129 2.53 -16.45 -5.22
C LYS A 129 1.98 -17.76 -5.78
N SER A 130 2.47 -18.90 -5.31
CA SER A 130 2.03 -20.22 -5.78
C SER A 130 0.55 -20.52 -5.50
N LYS A 131 -0.04 -19.84 -4.51
CA LYS A 131 -1.45 -19.98 -4.13
C LYS A 131 -2.37 -18.91 -4.75
N GLY A 132 -1.85 -18.00 -5.57
CA GLY A 132 -2.68 -16.98 -6.21
C GLY A 132 -3.15 -15.86 -5.29
N TYR A 133 -2.42 -15.60 -4.21
CA TYR A 133 -2.70 -14.46 -3.32
C TYR A 133 -1.90 -13.21 -3.69
N VAL A 134 -1.00 -13.28 -4.67
CA VAL A 134 -0.07 -12.20 -5.02
C VAL A 134 -0.20 -11.82 -6.48
N ARG A 135 -0.37 -10.52 -6.74
CA ARG A 135 -0.19 -9.91 -8.07
C ARG A 135 0.84 -8.81 -7.98
N THR A 136 1.47 -8.52 -9.10
CA THR A 136 2.65 -7.66 -9.08
C THR A 136 2.63 -6.66 -10.22
N LEU A 137 3.06 -5.43 -9.91
CA LEU A 137 3.36 -4.38 -10.87
C LEU A 137 4.84 -4.05 -10.76
N LYS A 138 5.59 -4.33 -11.82
CA LYS A 138 6.98 -3.91 -11.98
C LYS A 138 7.03 -2.58 -12.72
N VAL A 139 7.80 -1.64 -12.23
CA VAL A 139 8.09 -0.36 -12.89
C VAL A 139 9.58 -0.33 -13.20
N LEU A 140 9.93 -0.22 -14.48
CA LEU A 140 11.31 -0.07 -14.92
C LEU A 140 11.72 1.39 -14.78
N LEU A 141 12.82 1.64 -14.08
CA LEU A 141 13.29 2.98 -13.75
C LEU A 141 14.59 3.31 -14.49
N ASN A 142 14.84 4.59 -14.73
CA ASN A 142 16.19 5.08 -15.05
C ASN A 142 16.98 5.34 -13.74
N ASP A 143 18.28 5.62 -13.85
CA ASP A 143 19.15 5.80 -12.68
C ASP A 143 18.69 6.93 -11.76
N SER A 144 18.27 8.05 -12.35
CA SER A 144 17.83 9.22 -11.58
C SER A 144 16.51 8.98 -10.83
N GLN A 145 15.57 8.22 -11.42
CA GLN A 145 14.35 7.78 -10.75
C GLN A 145 14.66 6.83 -9.60
N CYS A 146 15.58 5.88 -9.80
CA CYS A 146 15.95 4.93 -8.75
C CYS A 146 16.61 5.63 -7.56
N ALA A 147 17.59 6.49 -7.81
CA ALA A 147 18.25 7.29 -6.78
C ALA A 147 17.26 8.21 -6.03
N ARG A 148 16.21 8.67 -6.72
CA ARG A 148 15.12 9.45 -6.13
C ARG A 148 14.28 8.60 -5.16
N ALA A 149 13.93 7.38 -5.54
CA ALA A 149 13.20 6.43 -4.70
C ALA A 149 14.03 5.97 -3.48
N GLU A 150 15.33 5.70 -3.64
CA GLU A 150 16.23 5.37 -2.52
C GLU A 150 16.30 6.52 -1.51
N ARG A 151 16.48 7.76 -2.00
CA ARG A 151 16.52 8.95 -1.15
C ARG A 151 15.21 9.13 -0.38
N TYR A 152 14.06 8.93 -1.03
CA TYR A 152 12.77 9.01 -0.37
C TYR A 152 12.65 7.98 0.75
N LEU A 153 13.03 6.71 0.51
CA LEU A 153 13.00 5.67 1.53
C LEU A 153 13.92 6.01 2.72
N SER A 154 15.16 6.44 2.45
CA SER A 154 16.10 6.87 3.50
C SER A 154 15.51 8.00 4.34
N MET A 155 14.97 9.04 3.70
CA MET A 155 14.36 10.16 4.42
C MET A 155 13.13 9.75 5.23
N TYR A 156 12.32 8.82 4.70
CA TYR A 156 11.17 8.28 5.42
C TYR A 156 11.62 7.56 6.71
N GLU A 157 12.71 6.80 6.64
CA GLU A 157 13.35 6.13 7.77
C GLU A 157 13.97 7.10 8.79
N ASP A 158 14.73 8.09 8.31
CA ASP A 158 15.42 9.10 9.13
C ASP A 158 14.44 9.96 9.92
N LEU A 159 13.28 10.28 9.33
CA LEU A 159 12.21 11.02 10.00
C LEU A 159 11.45 10.15 11.01
N GLY A 160 11.61 8.83 11.00
CA GLY A 160 10.86 7.93 11.89
C GLY A 160 9.42 7.67 11.44
N LEU A 161 9.06 7.95 10.19
CA LEU A 161 7.70 7.76 9.65
C LEU A 161 7.27 6.29 9.64
N GLN A 162 8.23 5.37 9.55
CA GLN A 162 8.04 3.93 9.72
C GLN A 162 7.45 3.56 11.08
N HIS A 163 7.55 4.44 12.08
CA HIS A 163 6.97 4.23 13.40
C HIS A 163 5.51 4.67 13.51
N ILE A 164 4.92 5.15 12.42
CA ILE A 164 3.55 5.64 12.33
C ILE A 164 2.80 4.81 11.27
N TYR A 165 2.16 3.72 11.70
CA TYR A 165 1.23 3.01 10.81
C TYR A 165 -0.08 3.78 10.79
N GLY A 166 -0.26 4.52 9.72
CA GLY A 166 -1.31 5.53 9.62
C GLY A 166 -2.68 4.92 9.35
N GLY A 167 -3.73 5.60 9.83
CA GLY A 167 -5.10 5.32 9.41
C GLY A 167 -5.28 5.52 7.90
N LEU A 168 -6.44 5.11 7.35
CA LEU A 168 -6.73 5.13 5.91
C LEU A 168 -6.61 6.52 5.26
N ARG A 169 -6.71 7.60 6.02
CA ARG A 169 -6.57 8.98 5.54
C ARG A 169 -5.12 9.50 5.49
N SER A 170 -4.18 8.77 6.08
CA SER A 170 -2.82 9.29 6.30
C SER A 170 -2.12 9.58 4.98
N LEU A 171 -1.49 10.75 4.90
CA LEU A 171 -0.77 11.23 3.73
C LEU A 171 0.76 11.14 3.98
N PRO A 172 1.45 10.13 3.39
CA PRO A 172 2.88 9.92 3.62
C PRO A 172 3.74 11.14 3.31
N LEU A 173 3.43 11.83 2.21
CA LEU A 173 4.17 13.02 1.75
C LEU A 173 3.90 14.28 2.59
N GLN A 174 2.99 14.21 3.56
CA GLN A 174 2.75 15.23 4.57
C GLN A 174 3.37 14.89 5.93
N GLY A 175 4.03 13.74 6.05
CA GLY A 175 4.66 13.31 7.30
C GLY A 175 3.70 12.72 8.33
N GLU A 176 2.52 12.27 7.90
CA GLU A 176 1.50 11.70 8.77
C GLU A 176 1.72 10.20 9.09
N GLY A 177 2.77 9.60 8.51
CA GLY A 177 2.92 8.16 8.40
C GLY A 177 2.12 7.60 7.23
N ALA A 178 1.90 6.29 7.23
CA ALA A 178 1.19 5.64 6.13
C ALA A 178 0.59 4.28 6.52
N GLY A 179 -0.56 3.98 5.93
CA GLY A 179 -1.00 2.59 5.74
C GLY A 179 -0.21 1.91 4.61
N CYS A 180 -0.35 0.59 4.46
CA CYS A 180 0.44 -0.19 3.51
C CYS A 180 0.34 0.27 2.04
N ALA A 181 -0.88 0.47 1.52
CA ALA A 181 -1.08 0.92 0.15
C ALA A 181 -0.66 2.39 -0.05
N ALA A 182 -0.95 3.28 0.90
CA ALA A 182 -0.51 4.68 0.81
C ALA A 182 1.01 4.81 0.77
N PHE A 183 1.71 4.00 1.57
CA PHE A 183 3.17 3.91 1.51
C PHE A 183 3.65 3.45 0.13
N ALA A 184 3.09 2.38 -0.42
CA ALA A 184 3.48 1.90 -1.74
C ALA A 184 3.20 2.92 -2.86
N VAL A 185 2.03 3.55 -2.83
CA VAL A 185 1.62 4.58 -3.80
C VAL A 185 2.50 5.83 -3.71
N SER A 186 3.00 6.17 -2.52
CA SER A 186 3.89 7.34 -2.37
C SER A 186 5.17 7.25 -3.22
N PHE A 187 5.66 6.04 -3.52
CA PHE A 187 6.78 5.86 -4.47
C PHE A 187 6.40 6.23 -5.90
N LEU A 188 5.16 5.95 -6.32
CA LEU A 188 4.70 6.37 -7.63
C LEU A 188 4.50 7.89 -7.68
N GLN A 189 3.97 8.48 -6.60
CA GLN A 189 3.75 9.92 -6.48
C GLN A 189 5.04 10.72 -6.53
N ILE A 190 6.08 10.33 -5.78
CA ILE A 190 7.35 11.06 -5.83
C ILE A 190 8.05 10.95 -7.19
N LEU A 191 7.73 9.93 -7.97
CA LEU A 191 8.25 9.72 -9.33
C LEU A 191 7.38 10.36 -10.41
N ASP A 192 6.25 10.98 -10.05
CA ASP A 192 5.22 11.49 -10.97
C ASP A 192 4.70 10.41 -11.96
N LEU A 193 4.67 9.16 -11.48
CA LEU A 193 4.17 8.00 -12.21
C LEU A 193 2.76 7.68 -11.76
N PHE A 194 1.83 8.60 -12.04
CA PHE A 194 0.48 8.50 -11.52
C PHE A 194 -0.60 8.89 -12.56
N PRO A 195 -0.82 8.07 -13.61
CA PRO A 195 -1.88 8.33 -14.58
C PRO A 195 -3.25 8.33 -13.87
N VAL A 196 -4.16 9.15 -14.41
CA VAL A 196 -5.52 9.34 -13.88
C VAL A 196 -6.24 8.01 -13.65
N GLU A 197 -6.04 7.03 -14.54
CA GLU A 197 -6.61 5.69 -14.41
C GLU A 197 -6.22 5.00 -13.08
N ILE A 198 -4.98 5.13 -12.61
CA ILE A 198 -4.55 4.51 -11.35
C ILE A 198 -5.29 5.16 -10.17
N ASP A 199 -5.53 6.48 -10.20
CA ASP A 199 -6.28 7.18 -9.15
C ASP A 199 -7.71 6.63 -9.02
N GLU A 200 -8.40 6.50 -10.15
CA GLU A 200 -9.80 6.07 -10.19
C GLU A 200 -9.98 4.60 -9.79
N TYR A 201 -9.10 3.71 -10.30
CA TYR A 201 -9.25 2.28 -10.07
C TYR A 201 -8.75 1.84 -8.70
N TRP A 202 -7.69 2.45 -8.15
CA TRP A 202 -7.08 1.97 -6.91
C TRP A 202 -7.73 2.55 -5.66
N LYS A 203 -8.43 3.68 -5.76
CA LYS A 203 -9.06 4.31 -4.60
C LYS A 203 -10.42 3.71 -4.27
N ARG A 204 -10.74 3.73 -2.98
CA ARG A 204 -12.10 3.56 -2.47
C ARG A 204 -12.51 4.82 -1.73
N ARG A 205 -13.72 5.30 -2.05
CA ARG A 205 -14.40 6.36 -1.31
C ARG A 205 -15.53 5.78 -0.47
N LEU A 206 -15.57 6.12 0.82
CA LEU A 206 -16.63 5.75 1.75
C LEU A 206 -17.14 6.98 2.49
N TYR A 207 -18.44 7.04 2.68
CA TYR A 207 -19.11 8.00 3.55
C TYR A 207 -19.38 7.31 4.88
N VAL A 208 -18.47 7.46 5.84
CA VAL A 208 -18.55 6.79 7.15
C VAL A 208 -19.47 7.61 8.06
N PRO A 209 -20.62 7.06 8.49
CA PRO A 209 -21.52 7.74 9.43
C PRO A 209 -20.80 8.15 10.70
N LEU A 210 -21.06 9.35 11.23
CA LEU A 210 -20.38 9.77 12.47
C LEU A 210 -20.78 8.96 13.70
N GLU A 211 -22.01 8.44 13.74
CA GLU A 211 -22.54 7.71 14.90
C GLU A 211 -21.85 6.36 15.16
N ILE A 212 -21.16 5.79 14.15
CA ILE A 212 -20.42 4.53 14.30
C ILE A 212 -18.95 4.77 14.67
N LEU A 213 -18.56 6.03 14.84
CA LEU A 213 -17.24 6.44 15.31
C LEU A 213 -17.34 6.85 16.78
N SER A 214 -16.36 6.48 17.59
CA SER A 214 -16.32 6.89 19.01
C SER A 214 -15.90 8.36 19.22
N THR A 215 -15.72 9.11 18.12
CA THR A 215 -15.27 10.50 18.07
C THR A 215 -16.28 11.50 18.66
N GLN A 216 -17.54 11.10 18.85
CA GLN A 216 -18.58 11.93 19.50
C GLN A 216 -18.85 11.58 20.97
N GLU A 217 -18.89 10.30 21.35
CA GLU A 217 -19.54 9.88 22.61
C GLU A 217 -18.67 9.04 23.56
N ARG A 218 -17.33 9.08 23.43
CA ARG A 218 -16.37 8.18 24.14
C ARG A 218 -16.51 6.69 23.79
N LYS A 219 -17.63 6.26 23.19
CA LYS A 219 -17.90 4.91 22.66
C LYS A 219 -18.70 5.01 21.36
N ALA A 220 -18.43 4.11 20.41
CA ALA A 220 -19.22 4.02 19.17
C ALA A 220 -20.61 3.45 19.47
N ARG A 221 -21.64 3.93 18.75
CA ARG A 221 -23.04 3.44 18.91
C ARG A 221 -23.17 1.96 18.56
N ILE A 222 -22.41 1.49 17.56
CA ILE A 222 -22.36 0.08 17.15
C ILE A 222 -20.90 -0.38 17.18
N GLY A 223 -20.55 -1.18 18.20
CA GLY A 223 -19.26 -1.84 18.29
C GLY A 223 -19.19 -3.13 17.46
N ALA A 224 -17.99 -3.73 17.41
CA ALA A 224 -17.75 -4.98 16.67
C ALA A 224 -18.67 -6.14 17.06
N ILE A 225 -18.94 -6.33 18.35
CA ILE A 225 -19.86 -7.38 18.81
C ILE A 225 -21.27 -7.16 18.26
N GLY A 226 -21.70 -5.90 18.16
CA GLY A 226 -22.98 -5.53 17.52
C GLY A 226 -23.01 -5.99 16.06
N TYR A 227 -21.98 -5.66 15.29
CA TYR A 227 -21.84 -6.10 13.90
C TYR A 227 -21.80 -7.63 13.75
N MET A 228 -21.13 -8.33 14.67
CA MET A 228 -21.09 -9.79 14.68
C MET A 228 -22.44 -10.42 15.03
N ARG A 229 -23.28 -9.73 15.81
CA ARG A 229 -24.67 -10.12 16.12
C ARG A 229 -25.69 -9.68 15.06
N GLY A 230 -25.23 -9.11 13.96
CA GLY A 230 -26.08 -8.70 12.83
C GLY A 230 -26.66 -7.28 12.94
N ILE A 231 -26.32 -6.51 13.98
CA ILE A 231 -26.66 -5.09 14.03
C ILE A 231 -25.82 -4.38 12.98
N ASP A 232 -26.47 -3.74 12.01
CA ASP A 232 -25.78 -3.10 10.88
C ASP A 232 -26.55 -1.87 10.42
N ARG A 233 -25.90 -1.03 9.62
CA ARG A 233 -26.54 0.06 8.88
C ARG A 233 -25.89 0.22 7.51
N SER A 234 -26.52 0.92 6.58
CA SER A 234 -25.81 1.33 5.37
C SER A 234 -24.72 2.35 5.70
N TRP A 235 -23.72 2.44 4.82
CA TRP A 235 -22.86 3.64 4.77
C TRP A 235 -23.73 4.88 4.63
N ALA A 236 -23.20 6.02 5.05
CA ALA A 236 -23.94 7.27 4.99
C ALA A 236 -24.19 7.70 3.53
N LEU A 237 -25.30 8.36 3.28
CA LEU A 237 -25.50 9.15 2.07
C LEU A 237 -24.73 10.48 2.18
N PRO A 238 -24.40 11.13 1.04
CA PRO A 238 -23.77 12.46 1.06
C PRO A 238 -24.57 13.53 1.81
N SER A 239 -25.89 13.36 1.97
CA SER A 239 -26.77 14.25 2.72
C SER A 239 -26.82 13.98 4.24
N GLU A 240 -26.34 12.81 4.69
CA GLU A 240 -26.29 12.47 6.12
C GLU A 240 -25.01 13.00 6.78
N LYS A 241 -24.94 13.03 8.12
CA LYS A 241 -23.71 13.39 8.84
C LYS A 241 -22.68 12.26 8.71
N HIS A 242 -21.55 12.56 8.05
CA HIS A 242 -20.52 11.58 7.75
C HIS A 242 -19.12 12.19 7.69
N ILE A 243 -18.11 11.33 7.59
CA ILE A 243 -16.81 11.68 7.00
C ILE A 243 -16.57 10.94 5.71
N VAL A 244 -15.79 11.58 4.84
CA VAL A 244 -15.33 10.96 3.61
C VAL A 244 -13.96 10.34 3.86
N LEU A 245 -13.89 9.02 3.75
CA LEU A 245 -12.64 8.29 3.60
C LEU A 245 -12.37 8.12 2.11
N ASP A 246 -11.23 8.61 1.65
CA ASP A 246 -10.75 8.40 0.29
C ASP A 246 -9.33 7.85 0.38
N PHE A 247 -9.15 6.58 0.03
CA PHE A 247 -7.94 5.85 0.37
C PHE A 247 -7.59 4.79 -0.68
N TRP A 248 -6.31 4.43 -0.71
CA TRP A 248 -5.79 3.37 -1.57
C TRP A 248 -6.20 1.99 -1.06
N ASP A 249 -6.93 1.24 -1.87
CA ASP A 249 -7.46 -0.08 -1.51
C ASP A 249 -6.61 -1.20 -2.16
N PRO A 250 -5.83 -1.96 -1.38
CA PRO A 250 -5.02 -3.06 -1.90
C PRO A 250 -5.82 -4.10 -2.69
N GLU A 251 -7.09 -4.35 -2.33
CA GLU A 251 -7.93 -5.31 -3.04
C GLU A 251 -8.29 -4.79 -4.43
N LYS A 252 -8.60 -3.49 -4.55
CA LYS A 252 -8.79 -2.85 -5.86
C LYS A 252 -7.52 -2.87 -6.69
N MET A 253 -6.35 -2.61 -6.10
CA MET A 253 -5.05 -2.69 -6.80
C MET A 253 -4.80 -4.10 -7.35
N PHE A 254 -5.09 -5.14 -6.55
CA PHE A 254 -5.02 -6.54 -6.97
C PHE A 254 -5.96 -6.84 -8.14
N GLN A 255 -7.21 -6.38 -8.08
CA GLN A 255 -8.19 -6.62 -9.15
C GLN A 255 -7.91 -5.81 -10.41
N TRP A 256 -7.41 -4.57 -10.28
CA TRP A 256 -6.98 -3.75 -11.41
C TRP A 256 -5.92 -4.49 -12.24
N GLN A 257 -4.93 -5.09 -11.59
CA GLN A 257 -3.90 -5.87 -12.29
C GLN A 257 -4.51 -7.03 -13.08
N ALA A 258 -5.48 -7.75 -12.48
CA ALA A 258 -6.20 -8.83 -13.16
C ALA A 258 -6.98 -8.32 -14.38
N HIS A 259 -7.61 -7.16 -14.26
CA HIS A 259 -8.40 -6.51 -15.31
C HIS A 259 -7.54 -6.01 -16.48
N MET A 260 -6.33 -5.51 -16.20
CA MET A 260 -5.36 -5.14 -17.23
C MET A 260 -4.87 -6.38 -17.99
N LEU A 261 -4.54 -7.46 -17.27
CA LEU A 261 -4.08 -8.70 -17.89
C LEU A 261 -5.17 -9.50 -18.60
N SER A 262 -6.46 -9.27 -18.34
CA SER A 262 -7.52 -9.86 -19.18
C SER A 262 -7.63 -9.19 -20.55
N ARG A 263 -7.05 -7.98 -20.70
CA ARG A 263 -7.10 -7.16 -21.91
C ARG A 263 -5.70 -6.88 -22.46
N LYS A 264 -4.81 -7.88 -22.46
CA LYS A 264 -3.40 -7.76 -22.92
C LYS A 264 -3.20 -7.01 -24.24
N ARG A 265 -4.11 -7.21 -25.20
CA ARG A 265 -4.05 -6.58 -26.53
C ARG A 265 -4.34 -5.07 -26.52
N GLN A 266 -4.90 -4.56 -25.43
CA GLN A 266 -5.30 -3.16 -25.23
C GLN A 266 -4.47 -2.47 -24.14
N LEU A 267 -3.36 -3.09 -23.71
CA LEU A 267 -2.46 -2.44 -22.76
C LEU A 267 -1.91 -1.14 -23.36
N PRO A 268 -1.77 -0.07 -22.57
CA PRO A 268 -1.10 1.15 -23.01
C PRO A 268 0.31 0.84 -23.53
N ALA A 269 0.83 1.63 -24.47
CA ALA A 269 2.14 1.38 -25.10
C ALA A 269 3.32 1.33 -24.10
N TYR A 270 3.20 2.00 -22.95
CA TYR A 270 4.20 1.99 -21.87
C TYR A 270 4.03 0.80 -20.91
N MET A 271 3.03 -0.04 -21.09
CA MET A 271 2.79 -1.24 -20.29
C MET A 271 2.93 -2.51 -21.14
N SER A 272 3.56 -3.51 -20.55
CA SER A 272 3.65 -4.86 -21.07
C SER A 272 3.41 -5.87 -19.94
N TRP A 273 3.60 -7.15 -20.23
CA TRP A 273 3.46 -8.22 -19.26
C TRP A 273 4.53 -9.26 -19.47
N GLU A 274 4.87 -9.97 -18.40
CA GLU A 274 5.84 -11.06 -18.43
C GLU A 274 5.45 -12.15 -17.41
N LYS A 275 6.04 -13.34 -17.56
CA LYS A 275 5.89 -14.41 -16.57
C LYS A 275 6.51 -13.96 -15.23
N ASP A 276 5.78 -14.10 -14.14
CA ASP A 276 6.28 -13.84 -12.79
C ASP A 276 6.76 -15.17 -12.17
N PRO A 277 8.08 -15.37 -11.97
CA PRO A 277 8.60 -16.65 -11.47
C PRO A 277 7.96 -17.08 -10.15
N GLY A 278 7.49 -18.33 -10.11
CA GLY A 278 6.83 -18.92 -8.94
C GLY A 278 5.41 -18.41 -8.68
N ASN A 279 4.91 -17.48 -9.48
CA ASN A 279 3.53 -16.99 -9.41
C ASN A 279 2.65 -17.70 -10.44
N ILE A 280 1.41 -17.98 -10.05
CA ILE A 280 0.40 -18.49 -10.99
C ILE A 280 -0.10 -17.40 -11.94
N PHE A 281 0.07 -16.12 -11.56
CA PHE A 281 -0.28 -14.97 -12.38
C PHE A 281 0.95 -14.38 -13.05
N GLU A 282 0.74 -13.76 -14.20
CA GLU A 282 1.74 -12.93 -14.85
C GLU A 282 1.89 -11.59 -14.10
N ARG A 283 3.01 -10.91 -14.33
CA ARG A 283 3.30 -9.58 -13.79
C ARG A 283 3.13 -8.53 -14.88
N LEU A 284 2.54 -7.40 -14.51
CA LEU A 284 2.53 -6.20 -15.36
C LEU A 284 3.88 -5.50 -15.25
N VAL A 285 4.36 -5.00 -16.38
CA VAL A 285 5.59 -4.21 -16.46
C VAL A 285 5.25 -2.85 -17.03
N TRP A 286 5.58 -1.79 -16.31
CA TRP A 286 5.48 -0.41 -16.76
C TRP A 286 6.89 0.10 -17.06
N ASP A 287 7.17 0.40 -18.33
CA ASP A 287 8.43 1.02 -18.73
C ASP A 287 8.40 2.54 -18.51
N ALA A 288 8.92 2.98 -17.37
CA ALA A 288 8.97 4.40 -16.99
C ALA A 288 10.34 5.04 -17.29
N ARG A 289 11.27 4.34 -17.94
CA ARG A 289 12.66 4.81 -18.14
C ARG A 289 12.76 6.11 -18.93
N ASN A 290 11.83 6.33 -19.86
CA ASN A 290 11.75 7.52 -20.70
C ASN A 290 11.01 8.70 -20.05
N TYR A 291 10.46 8.52 -18.85
CA TYR A 291 9.76 9.59 -18.14
C TYR A 291 10.79 10.50 -17.46
N LEU A 292 10.49 11.80 -17.43
CA LEU A 292 11.32 12.78 -16.73
C LEU A 292 11.28 12.51 -15.23
N THR A 293 12.44 12.60 -14.58
CA THR A 293 12.54 12.48 -13.12
C THR A 293 12.18 13.81 -12.48
N PRO A 294 11.17 13.86 -11.60
CA PRO A 294 10.84 15.11 -10.91
C PRO A 294 12.03 15.60 -10.08
N THR A 295 12.30 16.90 -10.14
CA THR A 295 13.34 17.57 -9.34
C THR A 295 12.78 18.22 -8.08
N THR A 296 11.45 18.31 -7.97
CA THR A 296 10.75 18.87 -6.82
C THR A 296 11.00 18.06 -5.56
N TYR A 297 10.95 18.73 -4.40
CA TYR A 297 11.08 18.07 -3.10
C TYR A 297 9.89 17.13 -2.83
N PHE A 298 10.14 16.00 -2.16
CA PHE A 298 9.15 14.94 -1.95
C PHE A 298 7.99 15.35 -1.06
N PHE A 299 8.35 15.95 0.09
CA PHE A 299 7.40 16.28 1.13
C PHE A 299 6.82 17.66 0.90
N GLN A 300 5.57 17.84 1.29
CA GLN A 300 4.87 19.11 1.07
C GLN A 300 5.38 20.24 1.97
N TYR A 301 6.04 19.90 3.08
CA TYR A 301 6.51 20.85 4.07
C TYR A 301 8.04 21.01 4.07
N ARG A 302 8.52 22.21 4.39
CA ARG A 302 9.93 22.43 4.71
C ARG A 302 10.33 21.57 5.91
N ARG A 303 11.59 21.12 5.96
CA ARG A 303 12.10 20.15 6.95
C ARG A 303 11.69 20.44 8.40
N GLY A 304 11.83 21.67 8.88
CA GLY A 304 11.47 22.01 10.26
C GLY A 304 9.96 21.91 10.59
N VAL A 305 9.09 22.14 9.61
CA VAL A 305 7.63 21.95 9.76
C VAL A 305 7.29 20.46 9.67
N LEU A 306 7.97 19.74 8.77
CA LEU A 306 7.83 18.30 8.63
C LEU A 306 8.19 17.58 9.93
N GLU A 307 9.37 17.84 10.51
CA GLU A 307 9.81 17.22 11.76
C GLU A 307 8.85 17.49 12.93
N LYS A 308 8.27 18.71 13.03
CA LYS A 308 7.23 19.03 14.02
C LYS A 308 5.96 18.23 13.78
N THR A 309 5.54 18.11 12.53
CA THR A 309 4.35 17.34 12.12
C THR A 309 4.53 15.86 12.46
N VAL A 310 5.67 15.28 12.11
CA VAL A 310 6.01 13.89 12.45
C VAL A 310 5.99 13.67 13.96
N ASN A 311 6.65 14.55 14.72
CA ASN A 311 6.65 14.47 16.18
C ASN A 311 5.25 14.59 16.78
N TYR A 312 4.40 15.42 16.21
CA TYR A 312 2.99 15.51 16.61
C TYR A 312 2.27 14.18 16.41
N HIS A 313 2.38 13.57 15.23
CA HIS A 313 1.73 12.29 14.94
C HIS A 313 2.29 11.15 15.79
N ILE A 314 3.60 11.13 16.07
CA ILE A 314 4.20 10.14 16.99
C ILE A 314 3.60 10.28 18.39
N LYS A 315 3.50 11.52 18.92
CA LYS A 315 2.97 11.79 20.27
C LYS A 315 1.46 11.54 20.39
N ASN A 316 0.70 11.78 19.32
CA ASN A 316 -0.76 11.74 19.32
C ASN A 316 -1.37 10.54 18.58
N ARG A 317 -0.57 9.53 18.24
CA ARG A 317 -1.01 8.44 17.34
C ARG A 317 -2.34 7.79 17.74
N GLU A 318 -2.51 7.48 19.03
CA GLU A 318 -3.69 6.76 19.55
C GLU A 318 -4.85 7.69 19.91
N ARG A 319 -4.73 9.00 19.63
CA ARG A 319 -5.79 9.97 19.92
C ARG A 319 -6.87 9.85 18.85
N LEU A 320 -8.10 9.67 19.30
CA LEU A 320 -9.27 9.82 18.45
C LEU A 320 -9.39 11.27 18.00
N LEU A 321 -9.59 11.49 16.71
CA LEU A 321 -9.94 12.81 16.20
C LEU A 321 -11.27 13.25 16.84
N THR A 322 -11.37 14.51 17.23
CA THR A 322 -12.61 15.13 17.70
C THR A 322 -13.62 15.21 16.56
N ARG A 323 -14.91 15.32 16.89
CA ARG A 323 -15.97 15.53 15.88
C ARG A 323 -15.64 16.71 14.97
N GLU A 324 -15.09 17.78 15.53
CA GLU A 324 -14.67 18.98 14.82
C GLU A 324 -13.55 18.65 13.83
N GLU A 325 -12.47 17.98 14.27
CA GLU A 325 -11.37 17.54 13.39
C GLU A 325 -11.81 16.56 12.28
N VAL A 326 -12.91 15.86 12.52
CA VAL A 326 -13.50 14.86 11.65
C VAL A 326 -14.41 15.52 10.60
N LEU A 327 -15.24 16.48 11.00
CA LEU A 327 -16.22 17.19 10.16
C LEU A 327 -15.64 18.38 9.40
N ASP A 328 -14.58 18.97 9.92
CA ASP A 328 -14.12 20.24 9.44
C ASP A 328 -13.27 20.09 8.18
N ARG A 329 -13.88 20.41 7.04
CA ARG A 329 -13.20 20.81 5.80
C ARG A 329 -13.24 22.34 5.61
N SER A 330 -13.64 23.11 6.63
CA SER A 330 -14.07 24.51 6.52
C SER A 330 -13.38 25.50 7.48
N SER A 331 -12.56 25.08 8.45
CA SER A 331 -11.80 26.06 9.22
C SER A 331 -10.70 26.65 8.34
N GLN A 332 -10.89 27.93 8.06
CA GLN A 332 -9.81 28.83 7.66
C GLN A 332 -8.78 29.04 8.79
N GLU A 333 -8.99 28.44 9.97
CA GLU A 333 -8.00 28.37 11.06
C GLU A 333 -7.39 26.97 11.14
N CYS A 334 -6.40 26.73 10.28
CA CYS A 334 -5.60 25.52 10.22
C CYS A 334 -4.89 25.30 11.59
N ARG A 335 -5.44 24.51 12.52
CA ARG A 335 -4.81 24.25 13.85
C ARG A 335 -3.69 23.20 13.85
N ASN A 336 -3.40 22.54 12.73
CA ASN A 336 -2.33 21.53 12.65
C ASN A 336 -1.56 21.61 11.32
N PHE A 337 -0.75 22.66 11.14
CA PHE A 337 0.40 22.75 10.21
C PHE A 337 0.29 22.14 8.79
N SER A 338 -0.92 21.98 8.24
CA SER A 338 -1.12 21.49 6.89
C SER A 338 -1.70 22.57 5.97
N VAL A 339 -1.21 22.59 4.73
CA VAL A 339 -1.74 23.43 3.66
C VAL A 339 -3.17 23.00 3.41
N CYS A 340 -4.08 23.88 3.76
CA CYS A 340 -5.51 23.74 3.57
C CYS A 340 -5.79 23.64 2.04
N ARG A 341 -6.27 22.48 1.57
CA ARG A 341 -6.70 22.23 0.17
C ARG A 341 -8.20 22.05 0.09
#